data_AF-A0A2K9PN23-F1
#
_entry.id   AF-A0A2K9PN23-F1
#
_cell.length_a   1.000
_cell.length_b   1.000
_cell.length_c   1.000
_cell.angle_alpha   90.00
_cell.angle_beta   90.00
_cell.angle_gamma   90.00
#
_symmetry.space_group_name_H-M   'P 1'
#
loop_
_entity.id
_entity.type
_entity.pdbx_description
1 polymer ?
#
loop_
_entity_poly.entity_id
_entity_poly.type
_entity_poly.pdbx_seq_one_letter_code
_entity_poly.pdbx_strand_id
1 'polypeptide(L)'
;MGGEGAMMAANNSLKNNRSLLSKRKEKSALGGSYANVKLAEFPKATPDQLKEIKERLGKENQKNRLIQIVLFGVVFLVSTSLILYFTAY
;
A
#
# COMPACT_ATOMS: atom_id res chain seq x y z
N MET A 1 -5.98 15.28 8.75
CA MET A 1 -4.80 14.77 9.50
C MET A 1 -4.96 13.36 10.09
N GLY A 2 -5.93 12.52 9.70
CA GLY A 2 -6.06 11.15 10.23
C GLY A 2 -5.49 10.03 9.34
N GLY A 3 -5.46 10.22 8.01
CA GLY A 3 -5.08 9.17 7.06
C GLY A 3 -3.59 9.09 6.72
N GLU A 4 -2.86 10.21 6.79
CA GLU A 4 -1.46 10.30 6.37
C GLU A 4 -0.53 9.50 7.30
N GLY A 5 -0.79 9.53 8.61
CA GLY A 5 -0.06 8.73 9.59
C GLY A 5 -0.30 7.22 9.43
N ALA A 6 -1.55 6.83 9.15
CA ALA A 6 -1.91 5.42 8.93
C ALA A 6 -1.31 4.87 7.63
N MET A 7 -1.29 5.65 6.54
CA MET A 7 -0.63 5.26 5.29
C MET A 7 0.89 5.18 5.45
N MET A 8 1.51 6.12 6.16
CA MET A 8 2.96 6.07 6.44
C MET A 8 3.32 4.85 7.29
N ALA A 9 2.52 4.54 8.31
CA ALA A 9 2.71 3.35 9.14
C ALA A 9 2.61 2.07 8.29
N ALA A 10 1.57 1.95 7.45
CA ALA A 10 1.40 0.79 6.56
C ALA A 10 2.58 0.64 5.58
N ASN A 11 3.06 1.73 4.99
CA ASN A 11 4.19 1.70 4.06
C ASN A 11 5.50 1.28 4.77
N ASN A 12 5.72 1.80 5.97
CA ASN A 12 6.85 1.40 6.81
C ASN A 12 6.77 -0.07 7.22
N SER A 13 5.59 -0.57 7.58
CA SER A 13 5.37 -1.99 7.88
C SER A 13 5.66 -2.89 6.66
N LEU A 14 5.20 -2.51 5.46
CA LEU A 14 5.46 -3.27 4.24
C LEU A 14 6.95 -3.29 3.89
N LYS A 15 7.63 -2.14 4.00
CA LYS A 15 9.07 -2.03 3.75
C LYS A 15 9.88 -2.84 4.76
N ASN A 16 9.50 -2.79 6.04
CA ASN A 16 10.13 -3.57 7.10
C ASN A 16 9.94 -5.07 6.85
N ASN A 17 8.72 -5.52 6.56
CA ASN A 17 8.40 -6.92 6.26
C ASN A 17 9.21 -7.45 5.06
N ARG A 18 9.36 -6.65 4.00
CA ARG A 18 10.18 -7.03 2.83
C ARG A 18 11.66 -7.16 3.18
N SER A 19 12.19 -6.31 4.07
CA SER A 19 13.57 -6.38 4.55
C SER A 19 13.83 -7.60 5.45
N LEU A 20 12.79 -8.16 6.07
CA LEU A 20 12.90 -9.40 6.86
C LEU A 20 13.01 -10.66 5.98
N LEU A 21 12.55 -10.61 4.73
CA LEU A 21 12.68 -11.74 3.79
C LEU A 21 14.14 -12.06 3.46
N SER A 22 15.00 -11.04 3.31
CA SER A 22 16.44 -11.24 3.08
C SER A 22 17.17 -11.67 4.36
N LYS A 23 16.76 -11.16 5.52
CA LYS A 23 17.36 -11.47 6.83
C LYS A 23 17.05 -12.88 7.34
N ARG A 24 15.97 -13.53 6.85
CA ARG A 24 15.66 -14.94 7.18
C ARG A 24 16.74 -15.92 6.70
N LYS A 25 17.58 -15.55 5.73
CA LYS A 25 18.67 -16.41 5.25
C LYS A 25 19.92 -16.41 6.13
N GLU A 26 20.13 -15.43 7.02
CA GLU A 26 21.48 -15.16 7.55
C GLU A 26 21.70 -15.18 9.07
N LYS A 27 20.72 -15.42 9.96
CA LYS A 27 21.02 -15.36 11.41
C LYS A 27 20.46 -16.51 12.24
N SER A 28 21.26 -17.57 12.35
CA SER A 28 21.12 -18.66 13.31
C SER A 28 22.01 -18.46 14.55
N ALA A 29 21.92 -17.31 15.23
CA ALA A 29 22.72 -17.06 16.44
C ALA A 29 21.91 -16.81 17.72
N LEU A 30 20.66 -16.31 17.62
CA LEU A 30 19.85 -15.93 18.81
C LEU A 30 18.36 -16.29 18.69
N GLY A 31 17.97 -17.08 17.69
CA GLY A 31 16.59 -17.57 17.59
C GLY A 31 16.43 -18.85 18.38
N GLY A 32 15.57 -18.85 19.42
CA GLY A 32 15.14 -20.09 20.08
C GLY A 32 14.68 -21.13 19.04
N SER A 33 14.78 -22.42 19.40
CA SER A 33 14.65 -23.59 18.51
C SER A 33 13.28 -23.71 17.81
N TYR A 34 13.02 -22.84 16.84
CA TYR A 34 12.02 -23.02 15.79
C TYR A 34 12.61 -23.83 14.63
N ALA A 35 13.85 -24.32 14.75
CA ALA A 35 14.54 -25.15 13.76
C ALA A 35 13.75 -26.43 13.39
N ASN A 36 12.90 -26.92 14.30
CA ASN A 36 12.04 -28.08 14.08
C ASN A 36 10.58 -27.73 13.74
N VAL A 37 10.21 -26.44 13.67
CA VAL A 37 8.88 -26.05 13.20
C VAL A 37 8.88 -26.15 11.69
N LYS A 38 8.37 -27.27 11.17
CA LYS A 38 8.03 -27.40 9.75
C LYS A 38 7.04 -26.28 9.43
N LEU A 39 7.54 -25.22 8.79
CA LEU A 39 6.68 -24.24 8.15
C LEU A 39 5.76 -25.02 7.22
N ALA A 40 4.45 -24.89 7.41
CA ALA A 40 3.48 -25.51 6.52
C ALA A 40 3.81 -25.10 5.08
N GLU A 41 3.88 -26.07 4.17
CA GLU A 41 4.01 -25.75 2.75
C GLU A 41 2.77 -24.96 2.34
N PHE A 42 2.97 -23.66 2.10
CA PHE A 42 1.90 -22.84 1.55
C PHE A 42 1.69 -23.24 0.09
N PRO A 43 0.43 -23.45 -0.34
CA PRO A 43 0.16 -23.70 -1.73
C PRO A 43 0.68 -22.53 -2.56
N LYS A 44 1.51 -22.83 -3.56
CA LYS A 44 1.98 -21.81 -4.50
C LYS A 44 0.77 -21.35 -5.30
N ALA A 45 0.60 -20.03 -5.41
CA ALA A 45 -0.44 -19.45 -6.24
C ALA A 45 -0.29 -19.97 -7.68
N THR A 46 -1.40 -20.41 -8.27
CA THR A 46 -1.43 -20.83 -9.67
C THR A 46 -1.21 -19.63 -10.60
N PRO A 47 -0.69 -19.83 -11.82
CA PRO A 47 -0.52 -18.73 -12.78
C PRO A 47 -1.83 -17.98 -13.07
N ASP A 48 -2.96 -18.68 -13.08
CA ASP A 48 -4.29 -18.09 -13.30
C ASP A 48 -4.70 -17.20 -12.11
N GLN A 49 -4.49 -17.65 -10.88
CA GLN A 49 -4.72 -16.83 -9.68
C GLN A 49 -3.84 -15.57 -9.68
N LEU A 50 -2.57 -15.69 -10.10
CA LEU A 50 -1.68 -14.54 -10.20
C LEU A 50 -2.15 -13.54 -11.27
N LYS A 51 -2.65 -14.02 -12.40
CA LYS A 51 -3.22 -13.18 -13.46
C LYS A 51 -4.46 -12.46 -12.98
N GLU A 52 -5.36 -13.17 -12.31
CA GLU A 52 -6.58 -12.60 -11.74
C GLU A 52 -6.27 -11.51 -10.70
N ILE A 53 -5.32 -11.75 -9.79
CA ILE A 53 -4.90 -10.78 -8.77
C ILE A 53 -4.33 -9.51 -9.45
N LYS A 54 -3.50 -9.66 -10.48
CA LYS A 54 -2.96 -8.52 -11.23
C LYS A 54 -4.06 -7.70 -11.91
N GLU A 55 -5.02 -8.36 -12.55
CA GLU A 55 -6.14 -7.67 -13.20
C GLU A 55 -7.03 -6.94 -12.21
N ARG A 56 -7.33 -7.55 -11.06
CA ARG A 56 -8.10 -6.91 -9.98
C ARG A 56 -7.38 -5.66 -9.44
N LEU A 57 -6.09 -5.77 -9.12
CA LEU A 57 -5.26 -4.64 -8.69
C LEU A 57 -5.21 -3.51 -9.71
N GLY A 58 -5.12 -3.85 -11.01
CA GLY A 58 -5.15 -2.86 -12.09
C GLY A 58 -6.46 -2.08 -12.13
N LYS A 59 -7.60 -2.77 -12.03
CA LYS A 59 -8.94 -2.16 -12.03
C LYS A 59 -9.16 -1.26 -10.80
N GLU A 60 -8.75 -1.71 -9.62
CA GLU A 60 -8.86 -0.92 -8.38
C GLU A 60 -8.00 0.36 -8.44
N ASN A 61 -6.77 0.26 -8.95
CA ASN A 61 -5.89 1.42 -9.11
C ASN A 61 -6.47 2.44 -10.10
N GLN A 62 -7.09 2.00 -11.20
CA GLN A 62 -7.75 2.91 -12.13
C GLN A 62 -8.93 3.64 -11.47
N LYS A 63 -9.78 2.93 -10.72
CA LYS A 63 -10.90 3.53 -9.97
C LYS A 63 -10.39 4.55 -8.95
N ASN A 64 -9.37 4.19 -8.16
CA ASN A 64 -8.79 5.08 -7.16
C ASN A 64 -8.17 6.33 -7.79
N ARG A 65 -7.51 6.20 -8.95
CA ARG A 65 -6.98 7.36 -9.70
C ARG A 65 -8.09 8.30 -10.16
N LEU A 66 -9.19 7.76 -10.70
CA LEU A 66 -10.33 8.59 -11.11
C LEU A 66 -10.92 9.35 -9.92
N ILE A 67 -11.12 8.66 -8.79
CA ILE A 67 -11.63 9.28 -7.56
C ILE A 67 -10.66 10.38 -7.08
N GLN A 68 -9.36 10.12 -7.09
CA GLN A 68 -8.34 11.12 -6.71
C GLN A 68 -8.38 12.35 -7.63
N ILE A 69 -8.48 12.16 -8.94
CA ILE A 69 -8.55 13.28 -9.91
C ILE A 69 -9.81 14.10 -9.68
N VAL A 70 -10.97 13.46 -9.48
CA VAL A 70 -12.24 14.15 -9.23
C VAL A 70 -12.17 14.95 -7.92
N LEU A 71 -11.70 14.33 -6.84
CA LEU A 71 -11.55 15.02 -5.55
C LEU A 71 -10.58 16.21 -5.66
N PHE A 72 -9.45 16.02 -6.34
CA PHE A 72 -8.48 17.09 -6.54
C PHE A 72 -9.07 18.24 -7.36
N GLY A 73 -9.83 17.94 -8.42
CA GLY A 73 -10.54 18.93 -9.22
C GLY A 73 -11.57 19.73 -8.42
N VAL A 74 -12.38 19.07 -7.59
CA VAL A 74 -13.35 19.74 -6.71
C VAL A 74 -12.65 20.68 -5.73
N VAL A 75 -11.62 20.19 -5.03
CA VAL A 75 -10.84 21.01 -4.08
C VAL A 75 -10.20 22.21 -4.78
N PHE A 76 -9.67 22.01 -5.99
CA PHE A 76 -9.06 23.06 -6.78
C PHE A 76 -10.07 24.15 -7.19
N LEU A 77 -11.25 23.76 -7.65
CA LEU A 77 -12.32 24.72 -8.01
C LEU A 77 -12.79 25.54 -6.81
N VAL A 78 -13.02 24.88 -5.67
CA VAL A 78 -13.42 25.56 -4.43
C VAL A 78 -12.33 26.53 -3.98
N SER A 79 -11.07 26.10 -3.96
CA SER A 79 -9.95 26.94 -3.54
C SER A 79 -9.79 28.15 -4.47
N THR A 80 -9.89 27.95 -5.77
CA THR A 80 -9.78 29.04 -6.76
C THR A 80 -10.92 30.03 -6.62
N SER A 81 -12.15 29.56 -6.42
CA SER A 81 -13.33 30.41 -6.22
C SER A 81 -13.19 31.26 -4.95
N LEU A 82 -12.70 30.68 -3.86
CA LEU A 82 -12.43 31.42 -2.62
C LEU A 82 -11.37 32.50 -2.80
N ILE A 83 -10.26 32.18 -3.48
CA ILE A 83 -9.20 33.15 -3.76
C ILE A 83 -9.76 34.33 -4.57
N LEU A 84 -10.51 34.04 -5.63
CA LEU A 84 -11.13 35.08 -6.46
C LEU A 84 -12.07 35.97 -5.66
N TYR A 85 -12.90 35.37 -4.80
CA TYR A 85 -13.81 36.11 -3.92
C TYR A 85 -13.05 37.08 -3.00
N PHE A 86 -11.97 36.62 -2.36
CA PHE A 86 -11.12 37.46 -1.50
C PHE A 86 -10.30 38.52 -2.24
N THR A 87 -10.00 38.32 -3.52
CA THR A 87 -9.29 39.32 -4.32
C THR A 87 -10.22 40.37 -4.96
N ALA A 88 -11.49 40.02 -5.13
CA ALA A 88 -12.49 40.89 -5.75
C ALA A 88 -13.22 41.80 -4.74
N TYR A 89 -13.04 41.57 -3.44
CA TYR A 89 -13.65 42.30 -2.33
C TYR A 89 -12.58 42.80 -1.37
#